data_AF-R0DXP5-F1
#
_entry.id   AF-R0DXP5-F1
#
_cell.length_a   1.000
_cell.length_b   1.000
_cell.length_c   1.000
_cell.angle_alpha   90.00
_cell.angle_beta   90.00
_cell.angle_gamma   90.00
#
_symmetry.space_group_name_H-M   'P 1'
#
loop_
_entity.id
_entity.type
_entity.pdbx_description
1 polymer ?
#
loop_
_entity_poly.entity_id
_entity_poly.type
_entity_poly.pdbx_seq_one_letter_code
_entity_poly.pdbx_strand_id
1 'polypeptide(L)'
;MAYRLSIGGKVVGELETWKGCWESIDWSYEQFQDRYSGVLRYRVTDLDSGKSVRAAMPGGIWDACCEDPRAFGMYMRIVGWR
;
A
#
# COMPACT_ATOMS: atom_id res chain seq x y z
N MET A 1 0.97 -17.09 -2.19
CA MET A 1 1.72 -15.86 -1.92
C MET A 1 1.06 -15.15 -0.77
N ALA A 2 1.76 -15.09 0.35
CA ALA A 2 1.34 -14.30 1.50
C ALA A 2 2.16 -13.02 1.56
N TYR A 3 1.51 -11.89 1.80
CA TYR A 3 2.10 -10.56 1.87
C TYR A 3 1.96 -10.02 3.28
N ARG A 4 3.04 -9.55 3.88
CA ARG A 4 2.96 -8.75 5.11
C ARG A 4 2.86 -7.28 4.77
N LEU A 5 1.78 -6.64 5.23
CA LEU A 5 1.57 -5.21 5.10
C LEU A 5 1.95 -4.50 6.39
N SER A 6 2.69 -3.40 6.27
CA SER A 6 2.91 -2.46 7.37
C SER A 6 2.55 -1.05 6.95
N ILE A 7 1.82 -0.32 7.80
CA ILE A 7 1.41 1.08 7.57
C ILE A 7 1.90 1.93 8.74
N GLY A 8 2.54 3.05 8.44
CA GLY A 8 3.13 3.93 9.47
C GLY A 8 4.19 3.22 10.33
N GLY A 9 4.79 2.13 9.82
CA GLY A 9 5.75 1.30 10.56
C GLY A 9 5.12 0.22 11.45
N LYS A 10 3.80 0.12 11.54
CA LYS A 10 3.09 -0.94 12.28
C LYS A 10 2.63 -2.04 11.33
N VAL A 11 2.78 -3.30 11.73
CA VAL A 11 2.24 -4.44 10.96
C VAL A 11 0.72 -4.41 11.06
N VAL A 12 0.06 -4.42 9.90
CA VAL A 12 -1.40 -4.47 9.79
C VAL A 12 -1.88 -5.91 9.73
N GLY A 13 -1.14 -6.77 9.04
CA GLY A 13 -1.44 -8.19 8.96
C GLY A 13 -0.66 -8.90 7.85
N GLU A 14 -0.93 -10.21 7.75
CA GLU A 14 -0.50 -11.06 6.64
C GLU A 14 -1.72 -11.34 5.74
N LEU A 15 -1.57 -11.09 4.45
CA LEU A 15 -2.64 -10.99 3.47
C LEU A 15 -2.33 -11.90 2.29
N GLU A 16 -3.29 -12.68 1.83
CA GLU A 16 -3.06 -13.67 0.77
C GLU A 16 -3.10 -13.07 -0.65
N THR A 17 -3.55 -11.82 -0.78
CA THR A 17 -3.78 -11.22 -2.10
C THR A 17 -3.33 -9.77 -2.15
N TRP A 18 -2.97 -9.34 -3.37
CA TRP A 18 -2.67 -7.94 -3.66
C TRP A 18 -3.86 -7.02 -3.40
N LYS A 19 -5.06 -7.53 -3.69
CA LYS A 19 -6.32 -6.85 -3.41
C LYS A 19 -6.47 -6.56 -1.93
N GLY A 20 -6.19 -7.54 -1.05
CA GLY A 20 -6.25 -7.32 0.40
C GLY A 20 -5.25 -6.27 0.88
N CYS A 21 -4.06 -6.21 0.28
CA CYS A 21 -3.09 -5.13 0.57
C CYS A 21 -3.66 -3.77 0.17
N TRP A 22 -4.22 -3.65 -1.03
CA TRP A 22 -4.85 -2.42 -1.50
C TRP A 22 -6.00 -1.97 -0.59
N GLU A 23 -6.96 -2.85 -0.29
CA GLU A 23 -8.12 -2.54 0.56
C GLU A 23 -7.70 -2.04 1.96
N SER A 24 -6.66 -2.63 2.54
CA SER A 24 -6.15 -2.22 3.85
C SER A 24 -5.47 -0.85 3.83
N ILE A 25 -4.76 -0.54 2.74
CA ILE A 25 -4.10 0.76 2.54
C ILE A 25 -5.15 1.84 2.26
N ASP A 26 -6.12 1.53 1.41
CA ASP A 26 -7.24 2.40 1.06
C ASP A 26 -8.05 2.79 2.30
N TRP A 27 -8.50 1.79 3.06
CA TRP A 27 -9.19 2.02 4.32
C TRP A 27 -8.39 2.92 5.28
N SER A 28 -7.07 2.69 5.38
CA SER A 28 -6.19 3.48 6.25
C SER A 28 -6.01 4.93 5.75
N TYR A 29 -5.99 5.12 4.43
CA TYR A 29 -5.95 6.43 3.81
C TYR A 29 -7.24 7.22 4.08
N GLU A 30 -8.40 6.56 4.00
CA GLU A 30 -9.70 7.20 4.29
C GLU A 30 -9.82 7.73 5.72
N GLN A 31 -9.07 7.18 6.67
CA GLN A 31 -9.03 7.64 8.06
C GLN A 31 -8.26 8.97 8.26
N PHE A 32 -7.55 9.48 7.25
CA PHE A 32 -6.86 10.76 7.37
C PHE A 32 -7.88 11.90 7.52
N GLN A 33 -7.76 12.64 8.61
CA GLN A 33 -8.60 13.82 8.87
C GLN A 33 -8.44 14.89 7.77
N ASP A 34 -7.22 15.02 7.24
CA ASP A 34 -6.93 15.78 6.02
C ASP A 34 -6.16 14.88 5.04
N ARG A 35 -6.90 14.34 4.08
CA ARG A 35 -6.38 13.42 3.06
C ARG A 35 -5.41 14.10 2.10
N TYR A 36 -5.45 15.42 1.96
CA TYR A 36 -4.65 16.16 0.97
C TYR A 36 -3.33 16.69 1.55
N SER A 37 -3.21 16.81 2.88
CA SER A 37 -1.96 17.20 3.54
C SER A 37 -1.22 16.04 4.22
N GLY A 38 -1.88 14.91 4.44
CA GLY A 38 -1.29 13.72 5.05
C GLY A 38 -0.27 12.98 4.17
N VAL A 39 0.61 12.18 4.77
CA VAL A 39 1.46 11.22 4.04
C VAL A 39 1.24 9.82 4.58
N LEU A 40 0.71 8.93 3.76
CA LEU A 40 0.57 7.52 4.09
C LEU A 40 1.85 6.78 3.70
N ARG A 41 2.56 6.26 4.70
CA ARG A 41 3.74 5.42 4.47
C ARG A 41 3.36 3.96 4.65
N TYR A 42 3.67 3.12 3.67
CA TYR A 42 3.44 1.69 3.77
C TYR A 42 4.61 0.87 3.23
N ARG A 43 4.65 -0.39 3.67
CA ARG A 43 5.58 -1.42 3.21
C ARG A 43 4.79 -2.68 2.94
N VAL A 44 4.98 -3.25 1.75
CA VAL A 44 4.52 -4.61 1.44
C VAL A 44 5.74 -5.51 1.37
N THR A 45 5.65 -6.69 1.98
CA THR A 45 6.71 -7.71 1.98
C THR A 45 6.12 -9.02 1.50
N ASP A 46 6.68 -9.59 0.44
CA ASP A 46 6.38 -10.95 0.02
C ASP A 46 7.05 -11.93 0.99
N LEU A 47 6.25 -12.76 1.65
CA LEU A 47 6.74 -13.71 2.65
C LEU A 47 7.41 -14.93 2.03
N ASP A 48 7.09 -15.25 0.77
CA ASP A 48 7.69 -16.39 0.07
C ASP A 48 9.12 -16.05 -0.40
N SER A 49 9.30 -14.84 -0.94
CA SER A 49 10.60 -14.38 -1.48
C SER A 49 11.41 -13.49 -0.53
N GLY A 50 10.79 -12.98 0.54
CA GLY A 50 11.38 -11.99 1.46
C GLY A 50 11.55 -10.59 0.86
N LYS A 51 11.18 -10.38 -0.42
CA LYS A 51 11.28 -9.07 -1.09
C LYS A 51 10.31 -8.08 -0.45
N SER A 52 10.72 -6.82 -0.35
CA SER A 52 9.84 -5.76 0.15
C SER A 52 9.96 -4.49 -0.67
N VAL A 53 8.84 -3.77 -0.76
CA VAL A 53 8.77 -2.43 -1.33
C VAL A 53 8.20 -1.50 -0.29
N ARG A 54 8.76 -0.29 -0.22
CA ARG A 54 8.36 0.79 0.66
C ARG A 54 7.92 1.96 -0.20
N ALA A 55 6.76 2.52 0.11
CA ALA A 55 6.24 3.69 -0.57
C ALA A 55 5.76 4.72 0.46
N ALA A 56 5.88 5.99 0.07
CA ALA A 56 5.28 7.11 0.76
C ALA A 56 4.34 7.80 -0.22
N MET A 57 3.08 7.92 0.17
CA MET A 57 2.01 8.49 -0.62
C MET A 57 1.56 9.79 0.00
N PRO A 58 2.01 10.94 -0.55
CA PRO A 58 1.49 12.24 -0.18
C PRO A 58 0.00 12.35 -0.47
N GLY A 59 -0.67 13.23 0.25
CA GLY A 59 -2.10 13.43 0.15
C GLY A 59 -2.56 13.77 -1.26
N GLY A 60 -3.73 13.26 -1.63
CA GLY A 60 -4.30 13.36 -2.98
C GLY A 60 -3.63 12.47 -4.03
N ILE A 61 -2.38 12.03 -3.84
CA ILE A 61 -1.73 11.12 -4.80
C ILE A 61 -2.41 9.75 -4.79
N TRP A 62 -2.94 9.31 -3.63
CA TRP A 62 -3.60 8.00 -3.52
C TRP A 62 -4.84 7.94 -4.41
N ASP A 63 -5.68 8.96 -4.30
CA ASP A 63 -6.87 9.11 -5.14
C ASP A 63 -6.52 9.24 -6.63
N ALA A 64 -5.34 9.79 -6.97
CA ALA A 64 -4.92 9.98 -8.36
C ALA A 64 -4.29 8.74 -9.02
N CYS A 65 -3.68 7.82 -8.26
CA CYS A 65 -2.91 6.71 -8.83
C CYS A 65 -3.32 5.31 -8.36
N CYS A 66 -4.16 5.21 -7.32
CA CYS A 66 -4.55 3.95 -6.68
C CYS A 66 -6.07 3.80 -6.56
N GLU A 67 -6.83 4.33 -7.52
CA GLU A 67 -8.31 4.28 -7.57
C GLU A 67 -8.88 2.84 -7.49
N ASP A 68 -8.12 1.86 -7.97
CA ASP A 68 -8.51 0.45 -7.95
C ASP A 68 -7.29 -0.49 -7.73
N PRO A 69 -7.51 -1.77 -7.39
CA PRO A 69 -6.43 -2.73 -7.16
C PRO A 69 -5.46 -2.93 -8.35
N ARG A 70 -5.95 -2.74 -9.58
CA ARG A 70 -5.15 -2.89 -10.80
C ARG A 70 -4.23 -1.68 -11.00
N ALA A 71 -4.75 -0.47 -10.80
CA ALA A 71 -3.95 0.76 -10.79
C ALA A 71 -2.86 0.71 -9.72
N PHE A 72 -3.22 0.24 -8.51
CA PHE A 72 -2.24 -0.03 -7.45
C PHE A 72 -1.19 -1.07 -7.85
N GLY A 73 -1.59 -2.16 -8.50
CA GLY A 73 -0.65 -3.14 -9.07
C GLY A 73 0.33 -2.53 -10.07
N MET A 74 -0.13 -1.60 -10.93
CA MET A 74 0.73 -0.87 -11.84
C MET A 74 1.71 0.06 -11.10
N TYR A 75 1.20 0.85 -10.14
CA TYR A 75 2.04 1.70 -9.29
C TYR A 75 3.14 0.90 -8.60
N MET A 76 2.80 -0.26 -8.07
CA MET A 76 3.75 -1.10 -7.35
C MET A 76 4.88 -1.61 -8.24
N ARG A 77 4.62 -1.89 -9.52
CA ARG A 77 5.69 -2.18 -10.49
C ARG A 77 6.60 -0.98 -10.73
N ILE A 78 6.04 0.23 -10.75
CA ILE A 78 6.82 1.49 -10.91
C ILE A 78 7.74 1.70 -9.71
N VAL A 79 7.26 1.48 -8.49
CA VAL A 79 8.06 1.60 -7.26
C VAL A 79 8.95 0.37 -6.99
N GLY A 80 9.12 -0.51 -7.97
CA GLY A 80 10.14 -1.56 -7.95
C GLY A 80 9.65 -2.94 -7.53
N TRP A 81 8.34 -3.19 -7.45
CA TRP A 81 7.79 -4.55 -7.26
C TRP A 81 7.99 -5.37 -8.54
N ARG A 82 8.94 -6.32 -8.51
CA ARG A 82 9.30 -7.21 -9.62
C ARG A 82 9.32 -8.68 -9.21
#